data_AF-A0A2R7S136-F1
#
_entry.id   AF-A0A2R7S136-F1
#
_cell.length_a   1.000
_cell.length_b   1.000
_cell.length_c   1.000
_cell.angle_alpha   90.00
_cell.angle_beta   90.00
_cell.angle_gamma   90.00
#
_symmetry.space_group_name_H-M   'P 1'
#
loop_
_entity.id
_entity.type
_entity.pdbx_description
1 polymer ?
#
loop_
_entity_poly.entity_id
_entity_poly.type
_entity_poly.pdbx_seq_one_letter_code
_entity_poly.pdbx_strand_id
1 'polypeptide(L)'
;MSAAPIVWSIAGLDSGGGAGLSADQRAADAAGVHLCPVAAALTAQSSVAVTGIFPVPPEQLDAQLAALADDLPPQALKTGLLGGVAQLRVVTRWVDRLRERGPVALVVDPVLKASTGAAFADEAMLRAYREELLPRATVVTPNAREAERLVGEGGAPEQARA
;
A
#
# COMPACT_ATOMS: atom_id res chain seq x y z
N MET A 1 17.27 11.00 23.39
CA MET A 1 16.27 11.08 22.30
C MET A 1 15.91 9.66 21.95
N SER A 2 14.62 9.29 21.96
CA SER A 2 14.19 7.98 21.44
C SER A 2 14.56 7.90 19.97
N ALA A 3 15.00 6.74 19.49
CA ALA A 3 15.14 6.51 18.05
C ALA A 3 13.79 6.80 17.37
N ALA A 4 13.82 7.43 16.18
CA ALA A 4 12.62 7.73 15.42
C ALA A 4 11.86 6.43 15.09
N PRO A 5 10.51 6.42 15.14
CA PRO A 5 9.73 5.25 14.72
C PRO A 5 10.07 4.85 13.29
N ILE A 6 10.23 3.56 13.05
CA ILE A 6 10.47 3.00 11.71
C ILE A 6 9.12 2.65 11.06
N VAL A 7 8.92 3.10 9.83
CA VAL A 7 7.75 2.80 9.00
C VAL A 7 8.21 2.21 7.68
N TRP A 8 7.61 1.10 7.25
CA TRP A 8 7.80 0.61 5.89
C TRP A 8 6.69 1.16 5.00
N SER A 9 7.05 1.87 3.92
CA SER A 9 6.09 2.17 2.85
C SER A 9 6.29 1.21 1.70
N ILE A 10 5.24 0.47 1.36
CA ILE A 10 5.19 -0.52 0.28
C ILE A 10 4.27 0.02 -0.81
N ALA A 11 4.85 0.63 -1.84
CA ALA A 11 4.09 1.35 -2.85
C ALA A 11 4.80 1.39 -4.22
N GLY A 12 4.16 2.03 -5.18
CA GLY A 12 4.76 2.34 -6.47
C GLY A 12 5.85 3.42 -6.35
N LEU A 13 6.94 3.24 -7.10
CA LEU A 13 7.92 4.29 -7.35
C LEU A 13 7.46 5.14 -8.54
N ASP A 14 7.06 6.37 -8.22
CA ASP A 14 6.67 7.39 -9.20
C ASP A 14 7.91 8.06 -9.82
N SER A 15 8.09 7.90 -11.14
CA SER A 15 9.16 8.57 -11.90
C SER A 15 9.13 10.11 -11.80
N GLY A 16 7.95 10.71 -11.59
CA GLY A 16 7.78 12.15 -11.42
C GLY A 16 8.00 12.64 -9.98
N GLY A 17 8.14 11.73 -9.02
CA GLY A 17 8.37 12.04 -7.60
C GLY A 17 7.19 12.70 -6.86
N GLY A 18 6.02 12.81 -7.49
CA GLY A 18 4.85 13.50 -6.96
C GLY A 18 3.98 12.64 -6.05
N ALA A 19 3.97 11.33 -6.27
CA ALA A 19 3.14 10.32 -5.60
C ALA A 19 3.96 9.12 -5.09
N GLY A 20 3.27 8.09 -4.61
CA GLY A 20 3.89 6.82 -4.20
C GLY A 20 4.95 7.00 -3.11
N LEU A 21 6.04 6.24 -3.23
CA LEU A 21 7.14 6.26 -2.25
C LEU A 21 7.72 7.67 -2.00
N SER A 22 7.79 8.51 -3.04
CA SER A 22 8.33 9.88 -2.91
C SER A 22 7.40 10.83 -2.16
N ALA A 23 6.08 10.64 -2.26
CA ALA A 23 5.12 11.36 -1.43
C ALA A 23 5.15 10.85 0.02
N ASP A 24 5.26 9.54 0.20
CA ASP A 24 5.34 8.91 1.51
C ASP A 24 6.58 9.36 2.28
N GLN A 25 7.74 9.42 1.63
CA GLN A 25 8.98 9.92 2.23
C GLN A 25 8.82 11.37 2.72
N ARG A 26 8.22 12.26 1.92
CA ARG A 26 7.99 13.66 2.33
C ARG A 26 7.05 13.76 3.52
N ALA A 27 6.01 12.93 3.56
CA ALA A 27 5.11 12.87 4.71
C ALA A 27 5.83 12.34 5.96
N ALA A 28 6.70 11.34 5.80
CA ALA A 28 7.49 10.78 6.88
C ALA A 28 8.50 11.79 7.46
N ASP A 29 9.23 12.50 6.58
CA ASP A 29 10.18 13.53 6.99
C ASP A 29 9.46 14.65 7.77
N ALA A 30 8.29 15.09 7.30
CA ALA A 30 7.48 16.09 7.99
C ALA A 30 6.94 15.60 9.35
N ALA A 31 6.72 14.29 9.50
CA ALA A 31 6.28 13.66 10.75
C ALA A 31 7.44 13.24 11.67
N GLY A 32 8.70 13.38 11.25
CA GLY A 32 9.87 12.98 12.01
C GLY A 32 10.02 11.47 12.20
N VAL A 33 9.54 10.67 11.25
CA VAL A 33 9.65 9.20 11.27
C VAL A 33 10.69 8.71 10.26
N HIS A 34 11.36 7.59 10.57
CA HIS A 34 12.28 6.95 9.64
C HIS A 34 11.51 6.04 8.69
N LEU A 35 11.40 6.43 7.42
CA LEU A 35 10.73 5.62 6.41
C LEU A 35 11.72 4.74 5.65
N CYS A 36 11.42 3.45 5.60
CA CYS A 36 12.06 2.50 4.68
C CYS A 36 11.17 2.36 3.44
N PRO A 37 11.61 2.84 2.26
CA PRO A 37 10.85 2.71 1.04
C PRO A 37 11.01 1.31 0.45
N VAL A 38 9.90 0.68 0.07
CA VAL A 38 9.85 -0.65 -0.54
C VAL A 38 9.05 -0.59 -1.82
N ALA A 39 9.72 -0.81 -2.96
CA ALA A 39 9.08 -0.72 -4.27
C ALA A 39 8.27 -1.98 -4.56
N ALA A 40 6.95 -1.81 -4.73
CA ALA A 40 6.04 -2.85 -5.19
C ALA A 40 5.76 -2.77 -6.70
N ALA A 41 5.93 -1.59 -7.30
CA ALA A 41 5.89 -1.38 -8.74
C ALA A 41 6.74 -0.18 -9.14
N LEU A 42 7.21 -0.14 -10.38
CA LEU A 42 7.80 1.04 -11.01
C LEU A 42 6.78 1.62 -11.98
N THR A 43 6.56 2.94 -11.97
CA THR A 43 5.66 3.59 -12.91
C THR A 43 6.42 4.51 -13.85
N ALA A 44 6.18 4.36 -15.16
CA ALA A 44 6.48 5.40 -16.13
C ALA A 44 5.38 6.46 -16.00
N GLN A 45 5.64 7.44 -15.14
CA GLN A 45 4.65 8.41 -14.69
C GLN A 45 5.23 9.83 -14.73
N SER A 46 4.38 10.79 -15.08
CA SER A 46 4.61 12.23 -14.95
C SER A 46 3.42 12.89 -14.24
N SER A 47 3.46 14.21 -14.07
CA SER A 47 2.32 14.98 -13.55
C SER A 47 1.08 14.92 -14.43
N VAL A 48 1.19 14.44 -15.66
CA VAL A 48 0.09 14.43 -16.66
C VAL A 48 -0.48 13.03 -16.87
N ALA A 49 0.37 12.00 -16.89
CA ALA A 49 -0.05 10.66 -17.28
C ALA A 49 0.77 9.56 -16.61
N VAL A 50 0.16 8.38 -16.50
CA VAL A 50 0.87 7.11 -16.27
C VAL A 50 0.82 6.34 -17.59
N THR A 51 1.99 6.08 -18.17
CA THR A 51 2.10 5.42 -19.49
C THR A 51 2.57 3.97 -19.40
N GLY A 52 3.06 3.55 -18.23
CA GLY A 52 3.50 2.18 -18.01
C GLY A 52 3.62 1.84 -16.54
N ILE A 53 3.39 0.57 -16.24
CA ILE A 53 3.56 0.00 -14.90
C ILE A 53 4.34 -1.30 -15.05
N PHE A 54 5.39 -1.41 -14.25
CA PHE A 54 6.18 -2.61 -14.12
C PHE A 54 6.06 -3.11 -12.67
N PRO A 55 5.23 -4.14 -12.41
CA PRO A 55 5.16 -4.75 -11.08
C PRO A 55 6.52 -5.33 -10.70
N VAL A 56 6.98 -5.06 -9.48
CA VAL A 56 8.21 -5.69 -8.97
C VAL A 56 7.92 -7.18 -8.77
N PRO A 57 8.80 -8.11 -9.21
CA PRO A 57 8.59 -9.53 -9.01
C PRO A 57 8.37 -9.88 -7.53
N PRO A 58 7.41 -10.76 -7.18
CA PRO A 58 7.09 -11.09 -5.78
C PRO A 58 8.29 -11.53 -4.95
N GLU A 59 9.22 -12.28 -5.54
CA GLU A 59 10.48 -12.71 -4.93
C GLU A 59 11.40 -11.54 -4.60
N GLN A 60 11.43 -10.51 -5.45
CA GLN A 60 12.21 -9.31 -5.21
C GLN A 60 11.56 -8.41 -4.15
N LEU A 61 10.23 -8.35 -4.10
CA LEU A 61 9.50 -7.68 -3.02
C LEU A 61 9.75 -8.38 -1.67
N ASP A 62 9.72 -9.71 -1.66
CA ASP A 62 10.02 -10.52 -0.47
C ASP A 62 11.46 -10.29 0.01
N ALA A 63 12.43 -10.26 -0.91
CA ALA A 63 13.83 -9.98 -0.59
C ALA A 63 14.05 -8.59 0.01
N GLN A 64 13.35 -7.55 -0.50
CA GLN A 64 13.39 -6.20 0.08
C GLN A 64 12.88 -6.20 1.53
N LEU A 65 11.74 -6.83 1.78
CA LEU A 65 11.14 -6.89 3.12
C LEU A 65 11.98 -7.74 4.09
N ALA A 66 12.58 -8.84 3.61
CA ALA A 66 13.50 -9.66 4.39
C ALA A 66 14.75 -8.87 4.83
N ALA A 67 15.34 -8.09 3.92
CA ALA A 67 16.51 -7.28 4.24
C ALA A 67 16.22 -6.24 5.34
N LEU A 68 14.99 -5.70 5.38
CA LEU A 68 14.57 -4.75 6.41
C LEU A 68 14.17 -5.44 7.73
N ALA A 69 13.59 -6.64 7.68
CA ALA A 69 13.00 -7.29 8.86
C ALA A 69 13.99 -7.58 10.00
N ASP A 70 15.26 -7.74 9.65
CA ASP A 70 16.33 -8.11 10.57
C ASP A 70 17.02 -6.88 11.18
N ASP A 71 17.18 -5.80 10.41
CA ASP A 71 17.92 -4.58 10.81
C ASP A 71 17.01 -3.39 11.18
N LEU A 72 15.89 -3.24 10.46
CA LEU A 72 14.99 -2.09 10.53
C LEU A 72 13.52 -2.53 10.70
N PRO A 73 13.17 -3.26 11.78
CA PRO A 73 11.81 -3.74 11.99
C PRO A 73 10.82 -2.57 12.17
N PRO A 74 9.64 -2.59 11.51
CA PRO A 74 8.73 -1.47 11.50
C PRO A 74 7.79 -1.48 12.71
N GLN A 75 7.35 -0.29 13.12
CA GLN A 75 6.20 -0.13 14.01
C GLN A 75 4.88 -0.03 13.22
N ALA A 76 4.96 0.40 11.96
CA ALA A 76 3.83 0.45 11.05
C ALA A 76 4.25 0.14 9.61
N LEU A 77 3.33 -0.47 8.88
CA LEU A 77 3.41 -0.60 7.43
C LEU A 77 2.35 0.31 6.81
N LYS A 78 2.71 0.99 5.73
CA LYS A 78 1.77 1.67 4.84
C LYS A 78 1.84 1.02 3.47
N THR A 79 0.69 0.69 2.89
CA THR A 79 0.61 0.18 1.52
C THR A 79 0.02 1.24 0.61
N GLY A 80 0.48 1.30 -0.64
CA GLY A 80 -0.10 2.09 -1.72
C GLY A 80 -0.35 1.22 -2.96
N LEU A 81 0.11 1.66 -4.13
CA LEU A 81 0.06 0.83 -5.35
C LEU A 81 0.94 -0.43 -5.19
N LEU A 82 0.32 -1.62 -5.17
CA LEU A 82 1.01 -2.90 -4.95
C LEU A 82 1.41 -3.64 -6.25
N GLY A 83 0.90 -3.27 -7.41
CA GLY A 83 1.28 -3.88 -8.70
C GLY A 83 0.56 -5.20 -9.05
N GLY A 84 -0.07 -5.88 -8.09
CA GLY A 84 -0.92 -7.04 -8.35
C GLY A 84 -1.22 -7.93 -7.13
N VAL A 85 -1.98 -9.00 -7.35
CA VAL A 85 -2.40 -9.96 -6.31
C VAL A 85 -1.19 -10.67 -5.67
N ALA A 86 -0.17 -11.00 -6.47
CA ALA A 86 1.00 -11.71 -5.97
C ALA A 86 1.80 -10.85 -4.97
N GLN A 87 1.96 -9.56 -5.24
CA GLN A 87 2.61 -8.60 -4.35
C GLN A 87 1.76 -8.34 -3.10
N LEU A 88 0.44 -8.20 -3.26
CA LEU A 88 -0.49 -8.11 -2.13
C LEU A 88 -0.31 -9.30 -1.17
N ARG A 89 -0.23 -10.52 -1.70
CA ARG A 89 0.01 -11.72 -0.90
C ARG A 89 1.36 -11.71 -0.19
N VAL A 90 2.41 -11.19 -0.81
CA VAL A 90 3.70 -10.98 -0.13
C VAL A 90 3.50 -10.06 1.07
N VAL A 91 2.84 -8.91 0.90
CA VAL A 91 2.55 -7.97 1.99
C VAL A 91 1.72 -8.62 3.09
N THR A 92 0.64 -9.31 2.76
CA THR A 92 -0.21 -10.03 3.72
C THR A 92 0.60 -10.98 4.60
N ARG A 93 1.47 -11.80 4.00
CA ARG A 93 2.35 -12.73 4.74
C ARG A 93 3.33 -12.00 5.64
N TRP A 94 3.89 -10.88 5.19
CA TRP A 94 4.83 -10.10 5.99
C TRP A 94 4.16 -9.42 7.17
N VAL A 95 2.95 -8.91 7.00
CA VAL A 95 2.16 -8.35 8.11
C VAL A 95 1.94 -9.43 9.18
N ASP A 96 1.54 -10.64 8.79
CA ASP A 96 1.31 -11.74 9.73
C ASP A 96 2.61 -12.14 10.47
N ARG A 97 3.70 -12.35 9.72
CA ARG A 97 5.02 -12.68 10.27
C ARG A 97 5.53 -11.62 11.26
N LEU A 98 5.34 -10.34 10.96
CA LEU A 98 5.73 -9.26 11.87
C LEU A 98 4.87 -9.26 13.14
N ARG A 99 3.58 -9.57 13.02
CA ARG A 99 2.65 -9.66 14.16
C ARG A 99 2.95 -10.81 15.11
N GLU A 100 3.57 -11.89 14.62
CA GLU A 100 4.10 -12.96 15.47
C GLU A 100 5.20 -12.47 16.41
N ARG A 101 5.94 -11.42 16.02
CA ARG A 101 7.04 -10.82 16.82
C ARG A 101 6.58 -9.68 17.72
N GLY A 102 5.43 -9.07 17.43
CA GLY A 102 4.85 -7.99 18.25
C GLY A 102 3.82 -7.14 17.49
N PRO A 103 3.17 -6.19 18.17
CA PRO A 103 2.16 -5.33 17.54
C PRO A 103 2.75 -4.50 16.39
N VAL A 104 2.09 -4.54 15.23
CA VAL A 104 2.42 -3.70 14.08
C VAL A 104 1.15 -3.17 13.42
N ALA A 105 1.10 -1.86 13.22
CA ALA A 105 -0.02 -1.21 12.54
C ALA A 105 0.06 -1.42 11.03
N LEU A 106 -1.08 -1.57 10.37
CA LEU A 106 -1.18 -1.62 8.91
C LEU A 106 -2.12 -0.51 8.42
N VAL A 107 -1.58 0.44 7.66
CA VAL A 107 -2.33 1.44 6.92
C VAL A 107 -2.48 0.98 5.48
N VAL A 108 -3.72 0.84 5.02
CA VAL A 108 -4.02 0.43 3.64
C VAL A 108 -4.58 1.61 2.86
N ASP A 109 -3.79 2.11 1.91
CA ASP A 109 -4.25 3.02 0.87
C ASP A 109 -4.52 2.20 -0.41
N PRO A 110 -5.78 1.83 -0.67
CA PRO A 110 -6.12 0.88 -1.72
C PRO A 110 -6.12 1.57 -3.08
N VAL A 111 -4.94 1.88 -3.62
CA VAL A 111 -4.77 2.58 -4.90
C VAL A 111 -5.24 1.68 -6.06
N LEU A 112 -6.54 1.76 -6.41
CA LEU A 112 -7.17 0.92 -7.44
C LEU A 112 -7.09 1.52 -8.86
N LYS A 113 -6.68 2.79 -8.97
CA LYS A 113 -6.65 3.55 -10.21
C LYS A 113 -5.58 4.64 -10.13
N ALA A 114 -4.97 4.98 -11.27
CA ALA A 114 -4.14 6.17 -11.36
C ALA A 114 -5.00 7.42 -11.14
N SER A 115 -4.42 8.43 -10.50
CA SER A 115 -4.98 9.79 -10.50
C SER A 115 -5.21 10.33 -11.92
N THR A 116 -4.47 9.80 -12.90
CA THR A 116 -4.54 10.15 -14.33
C THR A 116 -5.53 9.32 -15.14
N GLY A 117 -6.18 8.30 -14.55
CA GLY A 117 -7.27 7.57 -15.21
C GLY A 117 -7.03 6.07 -15.53
N ALA A 118 -5.80 5.56 -15.44
CA ALA A 118 -5.51 4.15 -15.76
C ALA A 118 -6.01 3.20 -14.66
N ALA A 119 -6.71 2.12 -15.03
CA ALA A 119 -7.21 1.12 -14.08
C ALA A 119 -6.06 0.21 -13.60
N PHE A 120 -5.90 0.06 -12.29
CA PHE A 120 -4.82 -0.75 -11.68
C PHE A 120 -5.31 -2.04 -11.02
N ALA A 121 -6.62 -2.14 -10.77
CA ALA A 121 -7.22 -3.28 -10.10
C ALA A 121 -8.35 -3.89 -10.94
N ASP A 122 -8.25 -5.19 -11.17
CA ASP A 122 -9.30 -6.07 -11.68
C ASP A 122 -10.09 -6.71 -10.52
N GLU A 123 -11.07 -7.55 -10.84
CA GLU A 123 -11.87 -8.25 -9.82
C GLU A 123 -11.04 -9.20 -8.93
N ALA A 124 -9.95 -9.75 -9.46
CA ALA A 124 -9.06 -10.60 -8.67
C ALA A 124 -8.34 -9.77 -7.60
N MET A 125 -7.86 -8.58 -7.96
CA MET A 125 -7.24 -7.65 -7.02
C MET A 125 -8.23 -7.15 -5.95
N LEU A 126 -9.46 -6.81 -6.35
CA LEU A 126 -10.53 -6.43 -5.41
C LEU A 126 -10.83 -7.54 -4.40
N ARG A 127 -10.97 -8.78 -4.87
CA ARG A 127 -11.15 -9.95 -4.01
C ARG A 127 -10.00 -10.11 -3.04
N ALA A 128 -8.76 -10.03 -3.52
CA ALA A 128 -7.57 -10.16 -2.69
C ALA A 128 -7.49 -9.07 -1.60
N TYR A 129 -7.85 -7.82 -1.91
CA TYR A 129 -7.98 -6.78 -0.88
C TYR A 129 -9.01 -7.18 0.18
N ARG A 130 -10.23 -7.53 -0.22
CA ARG A 130 -11.34 -7.83 0.71
C ARG A 130 -11.07 -9.04 1.59
N GLU A 131 -10.58 -10.13 1.00
CA GLU A 131 -10.44 -11.42 1.67
C GLU A 131 -9.09 -11.56 2.40
N GLU A 132 -8.04 -10.89 1.91
CA GLU A 132 -6.67 -11.10 2.40
C GLU A 132 -6.10 -9.87 3.13
N LEU A 133 -6.10 -8.68 2.54
CA LEU A 133 -5.38 -7.53 3.12
C LEU A 133 -6.21 -6.69 4.10
N LEU A 134 -7.44 -6.32 3.74
CA LEU A 134 -8.30 -5.45 4.55
C LEU A 134 -8.63 -6.03 5.95
N PRO A 135 -8.82 -7.35 6.13
CA PRO A 135 -9.02 -7.92 7.47
C PRO A 135 -7.85 -7.68 8.44
N ARG A 136 -6.67 -7.33 7.90
CA ARG A 136 -5.46 -7.03 8.67
C ARG A 136 -5.25 -5.53 8.89
N ALA A 137 -6.03 -4.67 8.25
CA ALA A 137 -5.83 -3.23 8.28
C ALA A 137 -6.17 -2.66 9.67
N THR A 138 -5.30 -1.78 10.17
CA THR A 138 -5.58 -0.91 11.31
C THR A 138 -6.36 0.32 10.86
N VAL A 139 -6.00 0.86 9.70
CA VAL A 139 -6.68 1.98 9.05
C VAL A 139 -6.74 1.71 7.56
N VAL A 140 -7.88 2.01 6.92
CA VAL A 140 -8.04 1.99 5.46
C VAL A 140 -8.38 3.40 5.00
N THR A 141 -7.74 3.89 3.94
CA THR A 141 -7.89 5.27 3.46
C THR A 141 -8.39 5.33 2.01
N PRO A 142 -9.53 4.70 1.65
CA PRO A 142 -10.04 4.76 0.29
C PRO A 142 -10.60 6.16 -0.01
N ASN A 143 -10.48 6.62 -1.25
CA ASN A 143 -11.38 7.65 -1.76
C ASN A 143 -12.79 7.08 -2.03
N ALA A 144 -13.77 7.94 -2.33
CA ALA A 144 -15.16 7.51 -2.53
C ALA A 144 -15.32 6.41 -3.59
N ARG A 145 -14.61 6.54 -4.73
CA ARG A 145 -14.68 5.55 -5.83
C ARG A 145 -14.03 4.23 -5.44
N GLU A 146 -12.94 4.28 -4.69
CA GLU A 146 -12.29 3.07 -4.18
C GLU A 146 -13.17 2.36 -3.15
N ALA A 147 -13.82 3.12 -2.26
CA ALA A 147 -14.75 2.58 -1.28
C ALA A 147 -15.93 1.87 -1.98
N GLU A 148 -16.57 2.51 -2.96
CA GLU A 148 -17.64 1.90 -3.77
C GLU A 148 -17.18 0.58 -4.40
N ARG A 149 -15.99 0.57 -5.02
CA ARG A 149 -15.44 -0.65 -5.62
C ARG A 149 -15.09 -1.71 -4.58
N LEU A 150 -14.58 -1.34 -3.40
CA LEU A 150 -14.20 -2.31 -2.36
C LEU A 150 -15.41 -2.88 -1.63
N VAL A 151 -16.51 -2.14 -1.50
CA VAL A 151 -17.72 -2.63 -0.83
C VAL A 151 -18.60 -3.42 -1.80
N GLY A 152 -18.57 -3.08 -3.10
CA GLY A 152 -19.44 -3.66 -4.13
C GLY A 152 -20.88 -3.13 -4.06
N GLU A 153 -21.73 -3.56 -4.99
CA GLU A 153 -23.11 -3.04 -5.13
C GLU A 153 -24.06 -3.37 -3.95
N GLY A 154 -23.62 -4.16 -2.97
CA GLY A 154 -24.43 -4.60 -1.84
C GLY A 154 -24.25 -3.82 -0.53
N GLY A 155 -23.36 -2.83 -0.46
CA GLY A 155 -23.08 -2.10 0.79
C GLY A 155 -23.30 -0.59 0.70
N ALA A 156 -24.22 -0.15 -0.17
CA ALA A 156 -24.76 1.20 -0.03
C ALA A 156 -25.35 1.34 1.39
N PRO A 157 -25.01 2.38 2.16
CA PRO A 157 -25.70 2.64 3.41
C PRO A 157 -27.18 2.79 3.09
N GLU A 158 -28.02 2.04 3.81
CA GLU A 158 -29.46 2.25 3.81
C GLU A 158 -29.66 3.74 4.09
N GLN A 159 -30.05 4.51 3.07
CA GLN A 159 -30.34 5.92 3.24
C GLN A 159 -31.42 5.99 4.29
N ALA A 160 -31.08 6.54 5.46
CA ALA A 160 -32.05 6.88 6.49
C ALA A 160 -33.04 7.85 5.85
N ARG A 161 -34.15 7.29 5.34
CA ARG A 161 -35.33 8.05 4.95
C ARG A 161 -35.92 8.60 6.24
N ALA A 162 -35.57 9.85 6.53
CA ALA A 162 -36.40 10.72 7.36
C ALA A 162 -37.55 11.26 6.53
#